data_AF-A0A349KWB5-F1
#
_entry.id   AF-A0A349KWB5-F1
#
_cell.length_a   1.000
_cell.length_b   1.000
_cell.length_c   1.000
_cell.angle_alpha   90.00
_cell.angle_beta   90.00
_cell.angle_gamma   90.00
#
_symmetry.space_group_name_H-M   'P 1'
#
loop_
_entity.id
_entity.type
_entity.pdbx_description
1 polymer ?
#
loop_
_entity_poly.entity_id
_entity_poly.type
_entity_poly.pdbx_seq_one_letter_code
_entity_poly.pdbx_strand_id
1 'polypeptide(L)'
;AQRAAPAADTAEMARLTQQMAAAIAHAKDSAAAEMSGMMSEIRAMRGMMESQLAEISWGSTQRREPQKAVLLRHMLGAGFSATLARYMIEKLPAGLSAGDGLRWIKSVLGKNLSTMANEDAMLEQGGVFALVGPTGVGKTTSTAKLAARCVMRHGPEKLALITTDAYRIGAHEQLRIYGKILGVMVHAVKDEADLRIALKELRNKHTVLIDTVGVSQRDQMVTEQVAMLQGAGVDVKRLLCLNATATQDTLNEVVNAYQGSGLAGCIMTKLDEAASIGNVLDVVIRQKLNLFYVSNGQRVPEDLHLADRGYLIDRAFKLKGAAASQFSDAELPLLMAQTRNLREVHLG
;
A
#
# COMPACT_ATOMS: atom_id res chain seq x y z
N ALA A 1 80.52 -36.31 -3.94
CA ALA A 1 79.24 -36.80 -4.51
C ALA A 1 78.12 -36.52 -3.51
N GLN A 2 77.46 -35.36 -3.64
CA GLN A 2 76.19 -35.09 -2.94
C GLN A 2 75.09 -35.85 -3.69
N ARG A 3 74.47 -36.83 -3.04
CA ARG A 3 73.27 -37.50 -3.56
C ARG A 3 72.05 -36.65 -3.19
N ALA A 4 71.29 -36.31 -4.22
CA ALA A 4 70.03 -35.60 -4.14
C ALA A 4 68.84 -36.55 -3.88
N ALA A 5 67.82 -35.98 -3.20
CA ALA A 5 66.40 -36.36 -3.12
C ALA A 5 65.98 -37.50 -2.14
N PRO A 6 64.77 -37.45 -1.53
CA PRO A 6 63.52 -37.08 -2.22
C PRO A 6 62.74 -35.91 -1.59
N ALA A 7 62.59 -34.83 -2.35
CA ALA A 7 61.53 -33.84 -2.17
C ALA A 7 60.22 -34.25 -2.89
N ALA A 8 60.16 -35.48 -3.42
CA ALA A 8 59.05 -36.00 -4.23
C ALA A 8 57.88 -36.54 -3.39
N ASP A 9 58.17 -37.22 -2.27
CA ASP A 9 57.14 -37.87 -1.43
C ASP A 9 56.19 -36.88 -0.71
N THR A 10 56.71 -35.72 -0.29
CA THR A 10 55.92 -34.72 0.42
C THR A 10 54.98 -33.94 -0.50
N ALA A 11 55.40 -33.70 -1.75
CA ALA A 11 54.56 -33.06 -2.77
C ALA A 11 53.44 -33.99 -3.26
N GLU A 12 53.70 -35.29 -3.32
CA GLU A 12 52.71 -36.31 -3.70
C GLU A 12 51.66 -36.54 -2.61
N MET A 13 52.08 -36.62 -1.34
CA MET A 13 51.14 -36.65 -0.19
C MET A 13 50.28 -35.38 -0.08
N ALA A 14 50.86 -34.20 -0.33
CA ALA A 14 50.11 -32.94 -0.31
C ALA A 14 49.04 -32.89 -1.42
N ARG A 15 49.37 -33.38 -2.63
CA ARG A 15 48.41 -33.51 -3.74
C ARG A 15 47.30 -34.51 -3.44
N LEU A 16 47.63 -35.67 -2.87
CA LEU A 16 46.65 -36.67 -2.46
C LEU A 16 45.69 -36.13 -1.39
N THR A 17 46.21 -35.38 -0.42
CA THR A 17 45.40 -34.76 0.64
C THR A 17 44.47 -33.67 0.07
N GLN A 18 44.97 -32.86 -0.86
CA GLN A 18 44.18 -31.82 -1.54
C GLN A 18 43.10 -32.41 -2.44
N GLN A 19 43.38 -33.53 -3.13
CA GLN A 19 42.42 -34.27 -3.93
C GLN A 19 41.34 -34.93 -3.06
N MET A 20 41.70 -35.50 -1.91
CA MET A 20 40.72 -36.01 -0.93
C MET A 20 39.83 -34.90 -0.37
N ALA A 21 40.40 -33.75 -0.01
CA ALA A 21 39.64 -32.61 0.49
C ALA A 21 38.64 -32.06 -0.56
N ALA A 22 39.07 -31.97 -1.83
CA ALA A 22 38.21 -31.57 -2.94
C ALA A 22 37.07 -32.59 -3.19
N ALA A 23 37.37 -33.89 -3.12
CA ALA A 23 36.37 -34.95 -3.27
C ALA A 23 35.31 -34.91 -2.14
N ILE A 24 35.74 -34.67 -0.89
CA ILE A 24 34.84 -34.54 0.26
C ILE A 24 33.96 -33.29 0.13
N ALA A 25 34.52 -32.16 -0.32
CA ALA A 25 33.75 -30.94 -0.57
C ALA A 25 32.68 -31.15 -1.66
N HIS A 26 33.06 -31.77 -2.77
CA HIS A 26 32.14 -32.08 -3.87
C HIS A 26 31.03 -33.06 -3.43
N ALA A 27 31.35 -34.07 -2.62
CA ALA A 27 30.35 -34.98 -2.06
C ALA A 27 29.36 -34.27 -1.12
N LYS A 28 29.85 -33.31 -0.32
CA LYS A 28 29.03 -32.51 0.59
C LYS A 28 28.10 -31.54 -0.16
N ASP A 29 28.61 -30.91 -1.21
CA ASP A 29 27.83 -30.01 -2.08
C ASP A 29 26.76 -30.79 -2.88
N SER A 30 27.10 -31.99 -3.37
CA SER A 30 26.15 -32.90 -4.03
C SER A 30 25.04 -33.34 -3.08
N ALA A 31 25.39 -33.75 -1.85
CA ALA A 31 24.40 -34.14 -0.84
C ALA A 31 23.50 -32.96 -0.42
N ALA A 32 24.05 -31.75 -0.33
CA ALA A 32 23.27 -30.54 -0.04
C ALA A 32 22.32 -30.18 -1.20
N ALA A 33 22.76 -30.34 -2.45
CA ALA A 33 21.94 -30.12 -3.64
C ALA A 33 20.80 -31.15 -3.75
N GLU A 34 21.08 -32.43 -3.50
CA GLU A 34 20.07 -33.50 -3.46
C GLU A 34 19.06 -33.28 -2.32
N MET A 35 19.52 -32.92 -1.13
CA MET A 35 18.63 -32.59 0.00
C MET A 35 17.77 -31.36 -0.31
N SER A 36 18.33 -30.33 -0.95
CA SER A 36 17.56 -29.16 -1.40
C SER A 36 16.52 -29.53 -2.46
N GLY A 37 16.87 -30.42 -3.39
CA GLY A 37 15.96 -30.98 -4.40
C GLY A 37 14.80 -31.72 -3.73
N MET A 38 15.09 -32.66 -2.84
CA MET A 38 14.07 -33.41 -2.09
C MET A 38 13.17 -32.51 -1.24
N MET A 39 13.74 -31.50 -0.57
CA MET A 39 12.95 -30.53 0.19
C MET A 39 12.06 -29.67 -0.71
N SER A 40 12.49 -29.39 -1.94
CA SER A 40 11.66 -28.69 -2.93
C SER A 40 10.48 -29.55 -3.40
N GLU A 41 10.70 -30.85 -3.63
CA GLU A 41 9.66 -31.81 -4.00
C GLU A 41 8.66 -32.04 -2.87
N ILE A 42 9.13 -32.17 -1.63
CA ILE A 42 8.25 -32.28 -0.44
C ILE A 42 7.40 -31.03 -0.28
N ARG A 43 7.96 -29.83 -0.47
CA ARG A 43 7.19 -28.57 -0.46
C ARG A 43 6.15 -28.54 -1.59
N ALA A 44 6.50 -29.02 -2.78
CA ALA A 44 5.58 -29.10 -3.91
C ALA A 44 4.43 -30.10 -3.65
N MET A 45 4.74 -31.30 -3.16
CA MET A 45 3.74 -32.31 -2.76
C MET A 45 2.84 -31.79 -1.64
N ARG A 46 3.41 -31.14 -0.62
CA ARG A 46 2.63 -30.52 0.46
C ARG A 46 1.69 -29.45 -0.08
N GLY A 47 2.16 -28.59 -0.98
CA GLY A 47 1.33 -27.58 -1.63
C GLY A 47 0.17 -28.19 -2.44
N MET A 48 0.42 -29.28 -3.18
CA MET A 48 -0.63 -29.99 -3.93
C MET A 48 -1.67 -30.63 -3.00
N MET A 49 -1.24 -31.30 -1.92
CA MET A 49 -2.16 -31.90 -0.94
C MET A 49 -2.98 -30.83 -0.21
N GLU A 50 -2.34 -29.72 0.20
CA GLU A 50 -3.02 -28.58 0.80
C GLU A 50 -4.10 -28.00 -0.14
N SER A 51 -3.79 -27.92 -1.44
CA SER A 51 -4.73 -27.48 -2.47
C SER A 51 -5.93 -28.42 -2.63
N GLN A 52 -5.69 -29.73 -2.75
CA GLN A 52 -6.76 -30.73 -2.89
C GLN A 52 -7.67 -30.78 -1.66
N LEU A 53 -7.09 -30.71 -0.45
CA LEU A 53 -7.88 -30.69 0.79
C LEU A 53 -8.71 -29.41 0.92
N ALA A 54 -8.17 -28.26 0.51
CA ALA A 54 -8.91 -27.01 0.47
C ALA A 54 -10.07 -27.09 -0.53
N GLU A 55 -9.86 -27.69 -1.70
CA GLU A 55 -10.89 -27.87 -2.73
C GLU A 55 -12.06 -28.75 -2.24
N ILE A 56 -11.77 -29.85 -1.57
CA ILE A 56 -12.79 -30.75 -0.98
C ILE A 56 -13.57 -30.06 0.15
N SER A 57 -12.85 -29.34 1.02
CA SER A 57 -13.46 -28.60 2.13
C SER A 57 -14.34 -27.46 1.64
N TRP A 58 -13.94 -26.76 0.58
CA TRP A 58 -14.73 -25.68 0.00
C TRP A 58 -15.91 -26.18 -0.82
N GLY A 59 -15.73 -27.21 -1.65
CA GLY A 59 -16.82 -27.77 -2.46
C GLY A 59 -17.97 -28.33 -1.63
N SER A 60 -17.66 -28.95 -0.47
CA SER A 60 -18.68 -29.42 0.48
C SER A 60 -19.37 -28.26 1.23
N THR A 61 -18.63 -27.21 1.58
CA THR A 61 -19.17 -25.98 2.20
C THR A 61 -20.06 -25.21 1.24
N GLN A 62 -19.69 -25.08 -0.03
CA GLN A 62 -20.46 -24.39 -1.06
C GLN A 62 -21.82 -25.05 -1.32
N ARG A 63 -21.88 -26.39 -1.26
CA ARG A 63 -23.15 -27.14 -1.35
C ARG A 63 -24.04 -26.96 -0.12
N ARG A 64 -23.44 -26.82 1.07
CA ARG A 64 -24.16 -26.63 2.34
C ARG A 64 -24.63 -25.19 2.56
N GLU A 65 -23.81 -24.22 2.16
CA GLU A 65 -24.02 -22.80 2.42
C GLU A 65 -23.82 -21.97 1.14
N PRO A 66 -24.73 -22.11 0.16
CA PRO A 66 -24.59 -21.46 -1.16
C PRO A 66 -24.50 -19.94 -1.06
N GLN A 67 -25.07 -19.36 -0.01
CA GLN A 67 -25.08 -17.92 0.23
C GLN A 67 -23.67 -17.37 0.51
N LYS A 68 -22.81 -18.12 1.19
CA LYS A 68 -21.42 -17.72 1.45
C LYS A 68 -20.62 -17.62 0.16
N ALA A 69 -20.85 -18.52 -0.79
CA ALA A 69 -20.19 -18.47 -2.10
C ALA A 69 -20.67 -17.28 -2.93
N VAL A 70 -21.96 -16.92 -2.87
CA VAL A 70 -22.47 -15.68 -3.48
C VAL A 70 -21.77 -14.47 -2.87
N LEU A 71 -21.74 -14.35 -1.54
CA LEU A 71 -21.11 -13.21 -0.86
C LEU A 71 -19.61 -13.10 -1.15
N LEU A 72 -18.90 -14.22 -1.22
CA LEU A 72 -17.49 -14.26 -1.61
C LEU A 72 -17.30 -13.68 -3.01
N ARG A 73 -18.10 -14.09 -4.00
CA ARG A 73 -18.05 -13.53 -5.36
C ARG A 73 -18.36 -12.04 -5.39
N HIS A 74 -19.33 -11.59 -4.59
CA HIS A 74 -19.63 -10.16 -4.47
C HIS A 74 -18.42 -9.37 -3.93
N MET A 75 -17.69 -9.90 -2.94
CA MET A 75 -16.50 -9.25 -2.39
C MET A 75 -15.32 -9.23 -3.38
N LEU A 76 -15.03 -10.37 -4.01
CA LEU A 76 -13.96 -10.49 -5.01
C LEU A 76 -14.27 -9.62 -6.24
N GLY A 77 -15.51 -9.64 -6.73
CA GLY A 77 -15.97 -8.81 -7.84
C GLY A 77 -15.95 -7.31 -7.52
N ALA A 78 -16.14 -6.94 -6.25
CA ALA A 78 -15.95 -5.59 -5.75
C ALA A 78 -14.47 -5.22 -5.56
N GLY A 79 -13.52 -6.12 -5.83
CA GLY A 79 -12.07 -5.87 -5.79
C GLY A 79 -11.40 -6.05 -4.43
N PHE A 80 -12.10 -6.54 -3.41
CA PHE A 80 -11.48 -6.90 -2.12
C PHE A 80 -10.64 -8.18 -2.26
N SER A 81 -9.59 -8.33 -1.44
CA SER A 81 -8.78 -9.55 -1.46
C SER A 81 -9.55 -10.78 -1.07
N ALA A 82 -9.10 -11.91 -1.61
CA ALA A 82 -9.44 -13.24 -1.11
C ALA A 82 -9.22 -13.37 0.41
N THR A 83 -8.15 -12.79 0.98
CA THR A 83 -7.88 -12.84 2.42
C THR A 83 -8.96 -12.14 3.23
N LEU A 84 -9.27 -10.87 2.91
CA LEU A 84 -10.32 -10.13 3.62
C LEU A 84 -11.71 -10.74 3.38
N ALA A 85 -11.98 -11.16 2.14
CA ALA A 85 -13.25 -11.77 1.80
C ALA A 85 -13.49 -13.06 2.56
N ARG A 86 -12.50 -13.96 2.61
CA ARG A 86 -12.56 -15.19 3.40
C ARG A 86 -12.82 -14.89 4.87
N TYR A 87 -12.07 -13.96 5.46
CA TYR A 87 -12.25 -13.57 6.85
C TYR A 87 -13.68 -13.07 7.13
N MET A 88 -14.26 -12.25 6.25
CA MET A 88 -15.67 -11.82 6.37
C MET A 88 -16.64 -12.99 6.31
N ILE A 89 -16.43 -13.94 5.40
CA ILE A 89 -17.31 -15.10 5.22
C ILE A 89 -17.23 -16.06 6.42
N GLU A 90 -16.05 -16.24 7.01
CA GLU A 90 -15.86 -17.05 8.22
C GLU A 90 -16.51 -16.42 9.45
N LYS A 91 -16.54 -15.09 9.54
CA LYS A 91 -17.18 -14.33 10.64
C LYS A 91 -18.66 -14.03 10.42
N LEU A 92 -19.22 -14.40 9.27
CA LEU A 92 -20.61 -14.15 8.93
C LEU A 92 -21.56 -14.90 9.89
N PRO A 93 -22.56 -14.24 10.50
CA PRO A 93 -23.56 -14.90 11.34
C PRO A 93 -24.32 -16.00 10.57
N ALA A 94 -24.62 -17.10 11.26
CA ALA A 94 -25.36 -18.22 10.68
C ALA A 94 -26.81 -17.82 10.36
N GLY A 95 -27.36 -18.39 9.28
CA GLY A 95 -28.78 -18.26 8.91
C GLY A 95 -29.17 -16.94 8.24
N LEU A 96 -28.24 -16.03 7.96
CA LEU A 96 -28.52 -14.81 7.19
C LEU A 96 -28.79 -15.14 5.73
N SER A 97 -29.70 -14.38 5.10
CA SER A 97 -29.89 -14.40 3.64
C SER A 97 -28.69 -13.74 2.92
N ALA A 98 -28.51 -13.97 1.60
CA ALA A 98 -27.42 -13.33 0.85
C ALA A 98 -27.53 -11.80 0.86
N GLY A 99 -28.75 -11.26 0.84
CA GLY A 99 -28.98 -9.81 0.94
C GLY A 99 -28.62 -9.28 2.33
N ASP A 100 -28.98 -10.00 3.39
CA ASP A 100 -28.73 -9.59 4.78
C ASP A 100 -27.25 -9.74 5.14
N GLY A 101 -26.61 -10.81 4.65
CA GLY A 101 -25.19 -11.04 4.79
C GLY A 101 -24.36 -9.95 4.08
N LEU A 102 -24.78 -9.48 2.90
CA LEU A 102 -24.10 -8.37 2.24
C LEU A 102 -24.23 -7.07 3.04
N ARG A 103 -25.42 -6.80 3.62
CA ARG A 103 -25.60 -5.64 4.51
C ARG A 103 -24.73 -5.74 5.76
N TRP A 104 -24.59 -6.94 6.33
CA TRP A 104 -23.69 -7.20 7.44
C TRP A 104 -22.23 -6.93 7.05
N ILE A 105 -21.75 -7.47 5.92
CA ILE A 105 -20.38 -7.25 5.41
C ILE A 105 -20.13 -5.75 5.23
N LYS A 106 -21.04 -5.03 4.57
CA LYS A 106 -20.93 -3.57 4.37
C LYS A 106 -20.84 -2.83 5.70
N SER A 107 -21.64 -3.22 6.70
CA SER A 107 -21.59 -2.63 8.03
C SER A 107 -20.25 -2.89 8.73
N VAL A 108 -19.72 -4.10 8.65
CA VAL A 108 -18.42 -4.45 9.26
C VAL A 108 -17.27 -3.70 8.59
N LEU A 109 -17.25 -3.65 7.26
CA LEU A 109 -16.24 -2.89 6.50
C LEU A 109 -16.33 -1.39 6.83
N GLY A 110 -17.55 -0.83 6.85
CA GLY A 110 -17.76 0.58 7.18
C GLY A 110 -17.35 0.95 8.61
N LYS A 111 -17.55 0.04 9.58
CA LYS A 111 -17.07 0.24 10.96
C LYS A 111 -15.54 0.21 11.08
N ASN A 112 -14.88 -0.62 10.26
CA ASN A 112 -13.43 -0.75 10.26
C ASN A 112 -12.71 0.24 9.33
N LEU A 113 -13.46 1.00 8.52
CA LEU A 113 -12.91 2.08 7.71
C LEU A 113 -12.79 3.35 8.56
N SER A 114 -11.58 3.62 9.06
CA SER A 114 -11.26 4.86 9.75
C SER A 114 -11.31 6.03 8.76
N THR A 115 -12.13 7.04 9.07
CA THR A 115 -12.18 8.29 8.29
C THR A 115 -12.11 9.50 9.19
N MET A 116 -11.59 10.60 8.65
CA MET A 116 -11.63 11.90 9.31
C MET A 116 -13.09 12.35 9.48
N ALA A 117 -13.47 12.63 10.73
CA ALA A 117 -14.86 12.97 11.07
C ALA A 117 -15.20 14.44 10.76
N ASN A 118 -14.23 15.35 10.88
CA ASN A 118 -14.47 16.78 10.79
C ASN A 118 -13.31 17.48 10.08
N GLU A 119 -13.53 17.84 8.81
CA GLU A 119 -12.59 18.67 8.05
C GLU A 119 -12.42 20.04 8.67
N ASP A 120 -13.50 20.65 9.17
CA ASP A 120 -13.45 21.98 9.76
C ASP A 120 -12.49 22.03 10.92
N ALA A 121 -12.50 21.02 11.79
CA ALA A 121 -11.56 20.94 12.90
C ALA A 121 -10.10 20.82 12.43
N MET A 122 -9.84 20.06 11.35
CA MET A 122 -8.49 19.92 10.78
C MET A 122 -7.99 21.25 10.19
N LEU A 123 -8.85 21.91 9.39
CA LEU A 123 -8.52 23.19 8.77
C LEU A 123 -8.39 24.31 9.82
N GLU A 124 -9.21 24.28 10.88
CA GLU A 124 -9.14 25.23 12.00
C GLU A 124 -7.87 25.02 12.83
N GLN A 125 -7.46 23.78 13.07
CA GLN A 125 -6.22 23.49 13.81
C GLN A 125 -4.97 23.94 13.04
N GLY A 126 -5.00 23.83 11.71
CA GLY A 126 -3.84 24.15 10.87
C GLY A 126 -2.64 23.21 11.13
N GLY A 127 -1.44 23.72 10.84
CA GLY A 127 -0.18 23.00 10.98
C GLY A 127 0.49 22.65 9.65
N VAL A 128 1.49 21.77 9.73
CA VAL A 128 2.33 21.39 8.58
C VAL A 128 1.91 20.02 8.05
N PHE A 129 1.50 19.95 6.79
CA PHE A 129 1.10 18.72 6.13
C PHE A 129 1.98 18.44 4.92
N ALA A 130 2.44 17.20 4.77
CA ALA A 130 3.20 16.77 3.60
C ALA A 130 2.44 15.70 2.82
N LEU A 131 2.21 15.94 1.54
CA LEU A 131 1.61 14.95 0.66
C LEU A 131 2.71 14.06 0.11
N VAL A 132 2.64 12.75 0.40
CA VAL A 132 3.67 11.76 0.08
C VAL A 132 3.10 10.60 -0.72
N GLY A 133 3.95 9.86 -1.42
CA GLY A 133 3.56 8.69 -2.22
C GLY A 133 4.22 8.63 -3.61
N PRO A 134 3.93 7.57 -4.38
CA PRO A 134 4.59 7.28 -5.66
C PRO A 134 4.46 8.36 -6.73
N THR A 135 5.24 8.24 -7.79
CA THR A 135 5.10 9.07 -8.99
C THR A 135 3.70 8.93 -9.60
N GLY A 136 3.16 10.02 -10.14
CA GLY A 136 1.86 9.99 -10.85
C GLY A 136 0.62 9.71 -9.99
N VAL A 137 0.76 9.55 -8.66
CA VAL A 137 -0.37 9.27 -7.75
C VAL A 137 -1.30 10.47 -7.53
N GLY A 138 -0.91 11.67 -7.95
CA GLY A 138 -1.74 12.88 -7.81
C GLY A 138 -1.43 13.74 -6.58
N LYS A 139 -0.20 13.71 -6.05
CA LYS A 139 0.25 14.57 -4.93
C LYS A 139 0.06 16.06 -5.23
N THR A 140 0.69 16.58 -6.27
CA THR A 140 0.65 18.00 -6.63
C THR A 140 -0.78 18.52 -6.83
N THR A 141 -1.62 17.75 -7.54
CA THR A 141 -3.04 18.10 -7.71
C THR A 141 -3.79 18.06 -6.37
N SER A 142 -3.54 17.07 -5.51
CA SER A 142 -4.16 16.99 -4.19
C SER A 142 -3.70 18.14 -3.28
N THR A 143 -2.43 18.54 -3.36
CA THR A 143 -1.88 19.71 -2.66
C THR A 143 -2.61 20.97 -3.09
N ALA A 144 -2.82 21.16 -4.40
CA ALA A 144 -3.55 22.31 -4.93
C ALA A 144 -5.03 22.34 -4.49
N LYS A 145 -5.72 21.19 -4.49
CA LYS A 145 -7.11 21.09 -3.99
C LYS A 145 -7.21 21.42 -2.51
N LEU A 146 -6.30 20.88 -1.69
CA LEU A 146 -6.26 21.18 -0.25
C LEU A 146 -5.88 22.65 0.01
N ALA A 147 -4.93 23.18 -0.77
CA ALA A 147 -4.53 24.59 -0.71
C ALA A 147 -5.72 25.51 -0.98
N ALA A 148 -6.47 25.26 -2.04
CA ALA A 148 -7.68 26.01 -2.37
C ALA A 148 -8.70 25.98 -1.23
N ARG A 149 -8.92 24.82 -0.58
CA ARG A 149 -9.80 24.72 0.60
C ARG A 149 -9.30 25.55 1.79
N CYS A 150 -7.99 25.52 2.07
CA CYS A 150 -7.38 26.36 3.11
C CYS A 150 -7.56 27.86 2.81
N VAL A 151 -7.33 28.29 1.56
CA VAL A 151 -7.48 29.69 1.13
C VAL A 151 -8.92 30.16 1.22
N MET A 152 -9.89 29.34 0.78
CA MET A 152 -11.31 29.67 0.87
C MET A 152 -11.78 29.92 2.31
N ARG A 153 -11.14 29.28 3.29
CA ARG A 153 -11.51 29.38 4.71
C ARG A 153 -10.76 30.49 5.44
N HIS A 154 -9.44 30.55 5.28
CA HIS A 154 -8.55 31.36 6.12
C HIS A 154 -7.85 32.48 5.37
N GLY A 155 -8.05 32.59 4.06
CA GLY A 155 -7.35 33.55 3.22
C GLY A 155 -5.95 33.08 2.78
N PRO A 156 -5.43 33.63 1.67
CA PRO A 156 -4.13 33.23 1.11
C PRO A 156 -2.94 33.61 2.00
N GLU A 157 -3.07 34.65 2.83
CA GLU A 157 -2.03 35.10 3.75
C GLU A 157 -1.75 34.10 4.88
N LYS A 158 -2.72 33.23 5.19
CA LYS A 158 -2.59 32.19 6.23
C LYS A 158 -1.96 30.90 5.72
N LEU A 159 -1.87 30.71 4.41
CA LEU A 159 -1.27 29.54 3.77
C LEU A 159 0.16 29.82 3.29
N ALA A 160 0.99 28.79 3.31
CA ALA A 160 2.20 28.71 2.50
C ALA A 160 2.30 27.34 1.82
N LEU A 161 2.91 27.34 0.62
CA LEU A 161 3.18 26.14 -0.14
C LEU A 161 4.69 25.92 -0.21
N ILE A 162 5.13 24.69 0.02
CA ILE A 162 6.50 24.25 -0.16
C ILE A 162 6.50 23.12 -1.18
N THR A 163 7.49 23.08 -2.06
CA THR A 163 7.76 21.93 -2.91
C THR A 163 9.17 21.42 -2.70
N THR A 164 9.30 20.12 -2.54
CA THR A 164 10.61 19.43 -2.55
C THR A 164 10.95 18.89 -3.95
N ASP A 165 10.08 19.10 -4.94
CA ASP A 165 10.22 18.60 -6.30
C ASP A 165 10.78 19.68 -7.24
N ALA A 166 11.87 20.32 -6.82
CA ALA A 166 12.47 21.44 -7.55
C ALA A 166 13.15 21.04 -8.89
N TYR A 167 13.40 19.74 -9.09
CA TYR A 167 14.11 19.23 -10.27
C TYR A 167 13.18 18.90 -11.45
N ARG A 168 11.92 18.53 -11.18
CA ARG A 168 10.96 18.22 -12.25
C ARG A 168 10.21 19.47 -12.65
N ILE A 169 10.66 20.08 -13.74
CA ILE A 169 10.14 21.35 -14.28
C ILE A 169 8.61 21.36 -14.29
N GLY A 170 7.97 20.30 -14.81
CA GLY A 170 6.51 20.24 -14.94
C GLY A 170 5.75 20.28 -13.61
N ALA A 171 6.17 19.50 -12.60
CA ALA A 171 5.48 19.44 -11.31
C ALA A 171 5.67 20.75 -10.52
N HIS A 172 6.90 21.27 -10.50
CA HIS A 172 7.22 22.55 -9.87
C HIS A 172 6.44 23.70 -10.51
N GLU A 173 6.40 23.78 -11.84
CA GLU A 173 5.66 24.82 -12.55
C GLU A 173 4.16 24.70 -12.34
N GLN A 174 3.62 23.48 -12.32
CA GLN A 174 2.21 23.23 -12.04
C GLN A 174 1.80 23.76 -10.66
N LEU A 175 2.56 23.46 -9.61
CA LEU A 175 2.26 23.98 -8.27
C LEU A 175 2.41 25.50 -8.20
N ARG A 176 3.42 26.08 -8.87
CA ARG A 176 3.61 27.53 -8.96
C ARG A 176 2.43 28.23 -9.65
N ILE A 177 1.87 27.64 -10.70
CA ILE A 177 0.67 28.16 -11.38
C ILE A 177 -0.52 28.16 -10.42
N TYR A 178 -0.75 27.05 -9.70
CA TYR A 178 -1.81 27.01 -8.68
C TYR A 178 -1.59 28.04 -7.57
N GLY A 179 -0.35 28.17 -7.07
CA GLY A 179 0.00 29.20 -6.09
C GLY A 179 -0.33 30.61 -6.60
N LYS A 180 0.01 30.94 -7.85
CA LYS A 180 -0.33 32.22 -8.46
C LYS A 180 -1.84 32.45 -8.56
N ILE A 181 -2.61 31.43 -8.97
CA ILE A 181 -4.08 31.50 -9.05
C ILE A 181 -4.68 31.75 -7.66
N LEU A 182 -4.14 31.10 -6.64
CA LEU A 182 -4.62 31.19 -5.26
C LEU A 182 -4.07 32.41 -4.49
N GLY A 183 -3.12 33.17 -5.05
CA GLY A 183 -2.44 34.27 -4.36
C GLY A 183 -1.46 33.82 -3.27
N VAL A 184 -0.94 32.59 -3.34
CA VAL A 184 -0.07 31.97 -2.33
C VAL A 184 1.32 31.75 -2.89
N MET A 185 2.34 32.18 -2.15
CA MET A 185 3.75 31.96 -2.52
C MET A 185 4.13 30.49 -2.37
N VAL A 186 4.87 29.98 -3.38
CA VAL A 186 5.44 28.63 -3.39
C VAL A 186 6.94 28.73 -3.15
N HIS A 187 7.42 28.03 -2.12
CA HIS A 187 8.82 27.95 -1.75
C HIS A 187 9.41 26.63 -2.25
N ALA A 188 10.56 26.67 -2.92
CA ALA A 188 11.27 25.46 -3.35
C ALA A 188 12.38 25.14 -2.34
N VAL A 189 12.44 23.88 -1.89
CA VAL A 189 13.47 23.38 -0.97
C VAL A 189 14.13 22.13 -1.56
N LYS A 190 15.41 21.92 -1.28
CA LYS A 190 16.16 20.80 -1.88
C LYS A 190 16.48 19.70 -0.88
N ASP A 191 16.72 20.05 0.37
CA ASP A 191 17.13 19.13 1.42
C ASP A 191 16.52 19.47 2.79
N GLU A 192 16.85 18.66 3.79
CA GLU A 192 16.37 18.82 5.17
C GLU A 192 16.74 20.18 5.79
N ALA A 193 17.94 20.71 5.49
CA ALA A 193 18.38 21.98 6.04
C ALA A 193 17.57 23.14 5.44
N ASP A 194 17.37 23.14 4.12
CA ASP A 194 16.52 24.10 3.43
C ASP A 194 15.08 24.05 3.95
N LEU A 195 14.52 22.84 4.12
CA LEU A 195 13.16 22.65 4.63
C LEU A 195 13.02 23.20 6.06
N ARG A 196 13.99 22.92 6.93
CA ARG A 196 14.01 23.43 8.31
C ARG A 196 14.06 24.96 8.35
N ILE A 197 14.87 25.58 7.50
CA ILE A 197 14.95 27.05 7.39
C ILE A 197 13.61 27.62 6.92
N ALA A 198 13.06 27.07 5.82
CA ALA A 198 11.78 27.53 5.26
C ALA A 198 10.63 27.43 6.28
N LEU A 199 10.52 26.31 7.01
CA LEU A 199 9.48 26.14 8.03
C LEU A 199 9.66 27.09 9.22
N LYS A 200 10.90 27.44 9.58
CA LYS A 200 11.18 28.44 10.62
C LYS A 200 10.73 29.84 10.20
N GLU A 201 10.96 30.22 8.94
CA GLU A 201 10.50 31.50 8.38
C GLU A 201 8.97 31.54 8.27
N LEU A 202 8.36 30.41 7.97
CA LEU A 202 6.92 30.27 7.78
C LEU A 202 6.15 29.98 9.08
N ARG A 203 6.78 30.05 10.27
CA ARG A 203 6.12 29.70 11.55
C ARG A 203 4.85 30.49 11.86
N ASN A 204 4.71 31.69 11.27
CA ASN A 204 3.55 32.57 11.48
C ASN A 204 2.38 32.23 10.54
N LYS A 205 2.58 31.31 9.59
CA LYS A 205 1.52 30.77 8.74
C LYS A 205 0.68 29.79 9.54
N HIS A 206 -0.62 29.85 9.32
CA HIS A 206 -1.58 28.94 9.94
C HIS A 206 -1.38 27.51 9.44
N THR A 207 -1.22 27.38 8.12
CA THR A 207 -1.04 26.09 7.46
C THR A 207 0.14 26.17 6.49
N VAL A 208 0.95 25.12 6.48
CA VAL A 208 1.98 24.91 5.46
C VAL A 208 1.71 23.57 4.78
N LEU A 209 1.57 23.57 3.46
CA LEU A 209 1.43 22.34 2.67
C LEU A 209 2.71 22.07 1.89
N ILE A 210 3.25 20.87 2.04
CA ILE A 210 4.47 20.42 1.39
C ILE A 210 4.10 19.41 0.29
N ASP A 211 4.36 19.77 -0.97
CA ASP A 211 4.29 18.85 -2.10
C ASP A 211 5.64 18.15 -2.26
N THR A 212 5.67 16.83 -2.04
CA THR A 212 6.94 16.09 -2.14
C THR A 212 7.18 15.54 -3.54
N VAL A 213 8.46 15.32 -3.84
CA VAL A 213 8.85 14.54 -5.02
C VAL A 213 8.21 13.16 -4.96
N GLY A 214 7.69 12.68 -6.09
CA GLY A 214 7.18 11.33 -6.21
C GLY A 214 8.32 10.35 -6.31
N VAL A 215 8.36 9.39 -5.39
CA VAL A 215 9.41 8.38 -5.32
C VAL A 215 8.77 7.00 -5.41
N SER A 216 9.30 6.15 -6.30
CA SER A 216 8.87 4.75 -6.41
C SER A 216 8.99 4.06 -5.05
N GLN A 217 8.00 3.25 -4.67
CA GLN A 217 7.97 2.58 -3.36
C GLN A 217 9.13 1.59 -3.15
N ARG A 218 9.85 1.22 -4.22
CA ARG A 218 11.01 0.32 -4.18
C ARG A 218 12.35 1.06 -4.16
N ASP A 219 12.32 2.39 -4.23
CA ASP A 219 13.51 3.23 -4.24
C ASP A 219 13.92 3.59 -2.80
N GLN A 220 15.23 3.60 -2.53
CA GLN A 220 15.78 3.96 -1.23
C GLN A 220 15.48 5.43 -0.86
N MET A 221 15.28 6.27 -1.87
CA MET A 221 14.90 7.68 -1.74
C MET A 221 13.58 7.88 -0.97
N VAL A 222 12.73 6.85 -0.81
CA VAL A 222 11.53 6.94 0.06
C VAL A 222 11.95 7.16 1.51
N THR A 223 12.95 6.42 1.98
CA THR A 223 13.48 6.53 3.34
C THR A 223 14.10 7.90 3.57
N GLU A 224 14.86 8.40 2.60
CA GLU A 224 15.47 9.74 2.64
C GLU A 224 14.40 10.83 2.71
N GLN A 225 13.34 10.72 1.91
CA GLN A 225 12.20 11.65 1.97
C GLN A 225 11.51 11.62 3.33
N VAL A 226 11.25 10.43 3.89
CA VAL A 226 10.63 10.32 5.22
C VAL A 226 11.53 10.91 6.30
N ALA A 227 12.85 10.64 6.25
CA ALA A 227 13.83 11.19 7.17
C ALA A 227 13.91 12.72 7.09
N MET A 228 13.96 13.28 5.88
CA MET A 228 13.95 14.74 5.64
C MET A 228 12.74 15.41 6.30
N LEU A 229 11.54 14.84 6.13
CA LEU A 229 10.31 15.39 6.72
C LEU A 229 10.31 15.28 8.26
N GLN A 230 10.85 14.19 8.81
CA GLN A 230 10.97 14.00 10.26
C GLN A 230 12.03 14.92 10.88
N GLY A 231 13.14 15.16 10.16
CA GLY A 231 14.23 16.05 10.55
C GLY A 231 13.89 17.54 10.43
N ALA A 232 12.72 17.90 9.89
CA ALA A 232 12.34 19.28 9.62
C ALA A 232 12.20 20.17 10.88
N GLY A 233 12.21 19.59 12.09
CA GLY A 233 12.21 20.31 13.36
C GLY A 233 10.83 20.79 13.83
N VAL A 234 9.77 20.38 13.14
CA VAL A 234 8.36 20.59 13.49
C VAL A 234 7.58 19.30 13.26
N ASP A 235 6.39 19.17 13.86
CA ASP A 235 5.51 18.03 13.61
C ASP A 235 4.91 18.09 12.20
N VAL A 236 5.44 17.29 11.28
CA VAL A 236 4.97 17.19 9.90
C VAL A 236 4.00 16.01 9.76
N LYS A 237 2.73 16.33 9.54
CA LYS A 237 1.66 15.34 9.32
C LYS A 237 1.68 14.87 7.87
N ARG A 238 2.12 13.63 7.64
CA ARG A 238 2.19 13.04 6.30
C ARG A 238 0.84 12.47 5.89
N LEU A 239 0.38 12.84 4.69
CA LEU A 239 -0.81 12.32 4.04
C LEU A 239 -0.37 11.48 2.83
N LEU A 240 -0.52 10.16 2.94
CA LEU A 240 -0.14 9.23 1.88
C LEU A 240 -1.21 9.21 0.79
N CYS A 241 -0.84 9.62 -0.43
CA CYS A 241 -1.70 9.50 -1.59
C CYS A 241 -1.66 8.06 -2.13
N LEU A 242 -2.84 7.45 -2.30
CA LEU A 242 -3.01 6.07 -2.78
C LEU A 242 -3.82 6.08 -4.09
N ASN A 243 -3.25 5.52 -5.16
CA ASN A 243 -3.91 5.43 -6.46
C ASN A 243 -5.00 4.35 -6.42
N ALA A 244 -6.27 4.72 -6.60
CA ALA A 244 -7.38 3.77 -6.62
C ALA A 244 -7.31 2.76 -7.79
N THR A 245 -6.57 3.05 -8.86
CA THR A 245 -6.40 2.13 -10.00
C THR A 245 -5.30 1.09 -9.78
N ALA A 246 -4.48 1.22 -8.73
CA ALA A 246 -3.36 0.32 -8.48
C ALA A 246 -3.82 -1.05 -7.97
N THR A 247 -3.04 -2.10 -8.24
CA THR A 247 -3.31 -3.42 -7.68
C THR A 247 -3.10 -3.41 -6.17
N GLN A 248 -3.75 -4.36 -5.49
CA GLN A 248 -3.63 -4.49 -4.04
C GLN A 248 -2.18 -4.71 -3.58
N ASP A 249 -1.38 -5.49 -4.31
CA ASP A 249 0.01 -5.74 -3.96
C ASP A 249 0.85 -4.47 -4.06
N THR A 250 0.67 -3.69 -5.13
CA THR A 250 1.33 -2.38 -5.27
C THR A 250 0.91 -1.45 -4.13
N LEU A 251 -0.37 -1.41 -3.78
CA LEU A 251 -0.84 -0.59 -2.67
C LEU A 251 -0.24 -1.02 -1.31
N ASN A 252 -0.12 -2.33 -1.06
CA ASN A 252 0.54 -2.83 0.15
C ASN A 252 2.03 -2.44 0.17
N GLU A 253 2.75 -2.57 -0.95
CA GLU A 253 4.16 -2.12 -1.05
C GLU A 253 4.28 -0.62 -0.73
N VAL A 254 3.40 0.21 -1.30
CA VAL A 254 3.38 1.65 -1.05
C VAL A 254 3.13 1.96 0.41
N VAL A 255 2.11 1.34 1.03
CA VAL A 255 1.83 1.58 2.44
C VAL A 255 3.02 1.15 3.30
N ASN A 256 3.61 -0.02 3.05
CA ASN A 256 4.77 -0.49 3.82
C ASN A 256 5.98 0.44 3.67
N ALA A 257 6.24 0.97 2.47
CA ALA A 257 7.38 1.86 2.21
C ALA A 257 7.23 3.23 2.89
N TYR A 258 5.99 3.72 3.03
CA TYR A 258 5.71 5.05 3.60
C TYR A 258 5.22 5.00 5.06
N GLN A 259 5.07 3.80 5.65
CA GLN A 259 4.72 3.61 7.06
C GLN A 259 5.83 4.14 7.99
N GLY A 260 5.45 4.46 9.22
CA GLY A 260 6.37 4.99 10.24
C GLY A 260 5.89 6.29 10.86
N SER A 261 6.76 6.94 11.65
CA SER A 261 6.41 8.14 12.41
C SER A 261 5.93 9.28 11.51
N GLY A 262 4.89 9.99 11.96
CA GLY A 262 4.28 11.13 11.26
C GLY A 262 3.28 10.78 10.16
N LEU A 263 2.96 9.49 9.89
CA LEU A 263 1.88 9.15 8.97
C LEU A 263 0.52 9.42 9.62
N ALA A 264 -0.10 10.55 9.28
CA ALA A 264 -1.36 11.00 9.88
C ALA A 264 -2.59 10.36 9.22
N GLY A 265 -2.49 10.01 7.94
CA GLY A 265 -3.60 9.45 7.19
C GLY A 265 -3.28 9.26 5.71
N CYS A 266 -4.32 9.01 4.92
CA CYS A 266 -4.20 8.84 3.47
C CYS A 266 -5.27 9.61 2.69
N ILE A 267 -5.00 9.78 1.40
CA ILE A 267 -5.92 10.32 0.40
C ILE A 267 -6.03 9.28 -0.70
N MET A 268 -7.24 8.82 -1.02
CA MET A 268 -7.46 7.99 -2.19
C MET A 268 -7.63 8.88 -3.42
N THR A 269 -6.82 8.68 -4.45
CA THR A 269 -6.84 9.49 -5.67
C THR A 269 -7.31 8.67 -6.87
N LYS A 270 -7.70 9.37 -7.95
CA LYS A 270 -8.08 8.77 -9.23
C LYS A 270 -9.28 7.82 -9.14
N LEU A 271 -10.26 8.12 -8.28
CA LEU A 271 -11.48 7.31 -8.13
C LEU A 271 -12.36 7.30 -9.41
N ASP A 272 -12.19 8.30 -10.26
CA ASP A 272 -12.83 8.44 -11.57
C ASP A 272 -12.23 7.52 -12.65
N GLU A 273 -10.95 7.16 -12.50
CA GLU A 273 -10.25 6.25 -13.41
C GLU A 273 -10.40 4.77 -12.97
N ALA A 274 -10.88 4.52 -11.75
CA ALA A 274 -10.89 3.20 -11.12
C ALA A 274 -12.10 2.36 -11.55
N ALA A 275 -11.83 1.21 -12.18
CA ALA A 275 -12.85 0.20 -12.50
C ALA A 275 -13.47 -0.42 -11.24
N SER A 276 -12.68 -0.49 -10.16
CA SER A 276 -13.11 -0.90 -8.82
C SER A 276 -12.28 -0.14 -7.79
N ILE A 277 -12.87 0.10 -6.61
CA ILE A 277 -12.22 0.75 -5.47
C ILE A 277 -12.04 -0.19 -4.26
N GLY A 278 -12.50 -1.44 -4.34
CA GLY A 278 -12.38 -2.38 -3.22
C GLY A 278 -10.93 -2.76 -2.91
N ASN A 279 -10.06 -2.77 -3.92
CA ASN A 279 -8.61 -2.97 -3.80
C ASN A 279 -7.95 -1.98 -2.84
N VAL A 280 -8.25 -0.69 -2.98
CA VAL A 280 -7.69 0.36 -2.14
C VAL A 280 -8.39 0.42 -0.78
N LEU A 281 -9.71 0.23 -0.73
CA LEU A 281 -10.44 0.14 0.54
C LEU A 281 -9.97 -1.03 1.40
N ASP A 282 -9.71 -2.18 0.80
CA ASP A 282 -9.12 -3.35 1.44
C ASP A 282 -7.82 -2.99 2.18
N VAL A 283 -6.89 -2.33 1.48
CA VAL A 283 -5.60 -1.94 2.04
C VAL A 283 -5.78 -0.89 3.14
N VAL A 284 -6.60 0.14 2.91
CA VAL A 284 -6.88 1.18 3.92
C VAL A 284 -7.46 0.57 5.19
N ILE A 285 -8.41 -0.36 5.08
CA ILE A 285 -9.04 -1.05 6.21
C ILE A 285 -8.03 -1.96 6.93
N ARG A 286 -7.33 -2.85 6.21
CA ARG A 286 -6.40 -3.80 6.83
C ARG A 286 -5.19 -3.12 7.48
N GLN A 287 -4.72 -2.02 6.89
CA GLN A 287 -3.61 -1.22 7.41
C GLN A 287 -4.07 -0.16 8.42
N LYS A 288 -5.38 -0.10 8.73
CA LYS A 288 -6.01 0.83 9.68
C LYS A 288 -5.64 2.29 9.42
N LEU A 289 -5.49 2.66 8.15
CA LEU A 289 -5.16 4.02 7.76
C LEU A 289 -6.37 4.93 7.96
N ASN A 290 -6.14 6.11 8.52
CA ASN A 290 -7.18 7.13 8.61
C ASN A 290 -7.35 7.81 7.24
N LEU A 291 -8.49 7.58 6.59
CA LEU A 291 -8.79 8.13 5.28
C LEU A 291 -9.34 9.55 5.42
N PHE A 292 -8.59 10.54 4.94
CA PHE A 292 -8.97 11.95 5.04
C PHE A 292 -9.86 12.33 3.87
N TYR A 293 -9.37 12.15 2.65
CA TYR A 293 -10.04 12.60 1.45
C TYR A 293 -10.08 11.52 0.37
N VAL A 294 -11.02 11.70 -0.55
CA VAL A 294 -11.06 10.99 -1.82
C VAL A 294 -11.09 12.01 -2.96
N SER A 295 -10.38 11.72 -4.05
CA SER A 295 -10.32 12.56 -5.25
C SER A 295 -10.79 11.77 -6.46
N ASN A 296 -11.75 12.34 -7.19
CA ASN A 296 -12.49 11.70 -8.29
C ASN A 296 -12.52 12.57 -9.56
N GLY A 297 -11.46 13.34 -9.80
CA GLY A 297 -11.34 14.15 -11.00
C GLY A 297 -10.19 15.14 -10.92
N GLN A 298 -10.14 16.07 -11.88
CA GLN A 298 -9.03 17.00 -12.07
C GLN A 298 -9.33 18.44 -11.60
N ARG A 299 -10.60 18.77 -11.30
CA ARG A 299 -11.02 20.12 -10.93
C ARG A 299 -10.53 20.50 -9.53
N VAL A 300 -10.18 21.78 -9.38
CA VAL A 300 -9.61 22.35 -8.16
C VAL A 300 -10.51 23.51 -7.70
N PRO A 301 -11.10 23.45 -6.49
CA PRO A 301 -11.01 22.42 -5.45
C PRO A 301 -12.05 21.29 -5.53
N GLU A 302 -12.96 21.31 -6.50
CA GLU A 302 -14.27 20.65 -6.40
C GLU A 302 -14.20 19.12 -6.36
N ASP A 303 -13.20 18.51 -6.99
CA ASP A 303 -13.04 17.05 -7.08
C ASP A 303 -12.20 16.48 -5.92
N LEU A 304 -12.14 17.16 -4.77
CA LEU A 304 -11.65 16.62 -3.51
C LEU A 304 -12.84 16.55 -2.55
N HIS A 305 -13.09 15.38 -1.97
CA HIS A 305 -14.24 15.15 -1.08
C HIS A 305 -13.78 14.54 0.23
N LEU A 306 -14.48 14.88 1.32
CA LEU A 306 -14.31 14.19 2.59
C LEU A 306 -14.71 12.72 2.43
N ALA A 307 -13.97 11.82 3.06
CA ALA A 307 -14.23 10.39 2.96
C ALA A 307 -15.50 9.98 3.73
N ASP A 308 -16.56 9.66 2.99
CA ASP A 308 -17.79 9.09 3.54
C ASP A 308 -17.75 7.55 3.52
N ARG A 309 -17.84 6.93 4.69
CA ARG A 309 -17.71 5.48 4.86
C ARG A 309 -18.82 4.72 4.14
N GLY A 310 -20.07 5.14 4.33
CA GLY A 310 -21.23 4.44 3.77
C GLY A 310 -21.22 4.49 2.25
N TYR A 311 -20.99 5.68 1.70
CA TYR A 311 -20.87 5.92 0.27
C TYR A 311 -19.73 5.13 -0.37
N LEU A 312 -18.54 5.12 0.22
CA LEU A 312 -17.39 4.41 -0.35
C LEU A 312 -17.62 2.90 -0.36
N ILE A 313 -18.12 2.34 0.74
CA ILE A 313 -18.44 0.92 0.81
C ILE A 313 -19.57 0.56 -0.16
N ASP A 314 -20.65 1.34 -0.22
CA ASP A 314 -21.74 1.09 -1.17
C ASP A 314 -21.27 1.21 -2.62
N ARG A 315 -20.42 2.20 -2.93
CA ARG A 315 -19.85 2.39 -4.26
C ARG A 315 -18.99 1.19 -4.68
N ALA A 316 -18.19 0.63 -3.77
CA ALA A 316 -17.36 -0.54 -4.05
C ALA A 316 -18.20 -1.74 -4.53
N PHE A 317 -19.37 -1.98 -3.94
CA PHE A 317 -20.26 -3.06 -4.33
C PHE A 317 -21.24 -2.72 -5.47
N LYS A 318 -21.40 -1.43 -5.83
CA LYS A 318 -22.24 -0.97 -6.95
C LYS A 318 -21.50 -0.93 -8.28
N LEU A 319 -20.19 -0.65 -8.24
CA LEU A 319 -19.33 -0.76 -9.41
C LEU A 319 -19.36 -2.23 -9.84
N LYS A 320 -20.23 -2.55 -10.80
CA LYS A 320 -20.23 -3.83 -11.49
C LYS A 320 -18.93 -3.92 -12.28
N GLY A 321 -17.86 -4.31 -11.61
CA GLY A 321 -16.70 -4.79 -12.32
C GLY A 321 -17.17 -5.95 -13.19
N ALA A 322 -16.76 -5.98 -14.46
CA ALA A 322 -16.80 -7.20 -15.27
C ALA A 322 -16.11 -8.41 -14.57
N ALA A 323 -15.42 -8.15 -13.44
CA ALA A 323 -14.88 -9.12 -12.48
C ALA A 323 -15.93 -9.94 -11.70
N ALA A 324 -17.17 -9.47 -11.51
CA ALA A 324 -18.21 -10.30 -10.88
C ALA A 324 -18.56 -11.54 -11.74
N SER A 325 -18.24 -11.48 -13.04
CA SER A 325 -18.29 -12.57 -14.01
C SER A 325 -16.95 -13.28 -14.25
N GLN A 326 -15.85 -12.86 -13.60
CA GLN A 326 -14.52 -13.47 -13.80
C GLN A 326 -14.28 -14.72 -12.95
N PHE A 327 -15.01 -14.91 -11.85
CA PHE A 327 -14.80 -16.07 -10.96
C PHE A 327 -15.95 -17.05 -11.13
N SER A 328 -15.67 -18.16 -11.81
CA SER A 328 -16.57 -19.30 -11.87
C SER A 328 -16.63 -20.02 -10.52
N ASP A 329 -17.73 -20.74 -10.26
CA ASP A 329 -17.88 -21.52 -9.03
C ASP A 329 -16.78 -22.59 -8.86
N ALA A 330 -16.11 -22.98 -9.96
CA ALA A 330 -14.99 -23.91 -9.97
C ALA A 330 -13.64 -23.28 -9.56
N GLU A 331 -13.48 -21.96 -9.69
CA GLU A 331 -12.20 -21.27 -9.40
C GLU A 331 -12.11 -20.78 -7.94
N LEU A 332 -13.25 -20.59 -7.27
CA LEU A 332 -13.30 -20.14 -5.88
C LEU A 332 -12.52 -21.05 -4.92
N PRO A 333 -12.66 -22.40 -4.97
CA PRO A 333 -11.91 -23.27 -4.06
C PRO A 333 -10.39 -23.14 -4.23
N LEU A 334 -9.90 -22.97 -5.47
CA LEU A 334 -8.47 -22.84 -5.78
C LEU A 334 -7.89 -21.52 -5.24
N LEU A 335 -8.62 -20.41 -5.43
CA LEU A 335 -8.26 -19.09 -4.87
C LEU A 335 -8.23 -19.10 -3.34
N MET A 336 -9.15 -19.84 -2.73
CA MET A 336 -9.21 -19.98 -1.27
C MET A 336 -8.12 -20.90 -0.71
N ALA A 337 -7.65 -21.88 -1.49
CA ALA A 337 -6.54 -22.74 -1.09
C ALA A 337 -5.23 -21.94 -0.94
N GLN A 338 -4.94 -21.07 -1.90
CA GLN A 338 -3.71 -20.27 -1.95
C GLN A 338 -3.62 -19.21 -0.83
N THR A 339 -4.76 -18.82 -0.25
CA THR A 339 -4.82 -17.77 0.78
C THR A 339 -4.54 -18.26 2.21
N ARG A 340 -4.46 -19.58 2.45
CA ARG A 340 -4.22 -20.14 3.81
C ARG A 340 -2.89 -19.68 4.46
N ASN A 341 -1.92 -19.22 3.67
CA ASN A 341 -0.60 -18.79 4.15
C ASN A 341 -0.45 -17.26 4.28
N LEU A 342 -1.50 -16.47 4.06
CA LEU A 342 -1.41 -15.00 4.07
C LEU A 342 -1.85 -14.41 5.42
N ARG A 343 -1.04 -13.46 5.93
CA ARG A 343 -1.12 -12.76 7.23
C ARG A 343 -2.56 -12.60 7.77
N GLU A 344 -2.73 -12.90 9.06
CA GLU A 344 -4.00 -12.81 9.77
C GLU A 344 -4.64 -11.41 9.67
N VAL A 345 -5.86 -11.37 9.13
CA VAL A 345 -6.69 -10.16 9.11
C VAL A 345 -7.28 -9.96 10.51
N HIS A 346 -6.87 -8.89 11.18
CA HIS A 346 -7.40 -8.50 12.48
C HIS A 346 -8.30 -7.28 12.35
N LEU A 347 -9.59 -7.55 12.17
CA LEU A 347 -10.65 -6.56 12.35
C LEU A 347 -11.18 -6.77 13.76
N GLY A 348 -11.10 -5.71 14.57
CA GLY A 348 -11.27 -5.76 16.03
C GLY A 348 -12.59 -6.39 16.48
#